data_AF-A0A3D1P9R2-F1
#
_entry.id   AF-A0A3D1P9R2-F1
#
_cell.length_a   1.000
_cell.length_b   1.000
_cell.length_c   1.000
_cell.angle_alpha   90.00
_cell.angle_beta   90.00
_cell.angle_gamma   90.00
#
_symmetry.space_group_name_H-M   'P 1'
#
loop_
_entity.id
_entity.type
_entity.pdbx_description
1 polymer ?
#
loop_
_entity_poly.entity_id
_entity_poly.type
_entity_poly.pdbx_seq_one_letter_code
_entity_poly.pdbx_strand_id
1 'polypeptide(L)'
;MDVVDIFRKGGPAMWPLLALSILSMSVIIERLSYWFRILTQEKEIVERVLDAAGQNWRTATEIAKRFSYQPVGRFLYAPLRLSTPDPEIFRLALESTAEDEIASMRQGEKILEAVIALAPLLGLLGTVLGLIQSLRSIRLGDLASSSAAGVTLGIGEALIATAAGLIVAITSLVFYRLFQAFVVNQVKVFRKAGSDLELLYRQYWLNIQDTMPAPQSAPAAPPMPPEVPQQRTIQRFSFPPRLGKPNISAPDSPDLPRRTDEGYTMPPYLESRREDPKAPEA
;
A
#
# COMPACT_ATOMS: atom_id res chain seq x y z
N MET A 1 -3.32 -43.01 -16.86
CA MET A 1 -2.02 -42.33 -16.69
C MET A 1 -2.05 -41.78 -15.28
N ASP A 2 -1.17 -42.26 -14.41
CA ASP A 2 -1.10 -41.75 -13.05
C ASP A 2 -0.50 -40.34 -13.05
N VAL A 3 -0.86 -39.52 -12.07
CA VAL A 3 -0.29 -38.17 -11.89
C VAL A 3 1.25 -38.25 -11.77
N VAL A 4 1.74 -39.36 -11.21
CA VAL A 4 3.17 -39.69 -11.11
C VAL A 4 3.81 -39.89 -12.49
N ASP A 5 3.10 -40.46 -13.46
CA ASP A 5 3.61 -40.65 -14.83
C ASP A 5 3.76 -39.31 -15.56
N ILE A 6 2.78 -38.40 -15.38
CA ILE A 6 2.82 -37.04 -15.94
C ILE A 6 4.03 -36.28 -15.37
N PHE A 7 4.28 -36.44 -14.08
CA PHE A 7 5.38 -35.78 -13.39
C PHE A 7 6.76 -36.29 -13.83
N ARG A 8 6.89 -37.61 -14.06
CA ARG A 8 8.12 -38.21 -14.59
C ARG A 8 8.41 -37.77 -16.02
N LYS A 9 7.36 -37.61 -16.84
CA LYS A 9 7.46 -37.19 -18.24
C LYS A 9 7.81 -35.71 -18.42
N GLY A 10 7.22 -34.81 -17.62
CA GLY A 10 7.46 -33.37 -17.77
C GLY A 10 8.86 -32.88 -17.37
N GLY A 11 9.73 -33.76 -16.86
CA GLY A 11 11.12 -33.45 -16.57
C GLY A 11 11.35 -32.49 -15.39
N PRO A 12 12.58 -31.96 -15.22
CA PRO A 12 12.96 -31.16 -14.05
C PRO A 12 12.14 -29.88 -13.85
N ALA A 13 11.61 -29.30 -14.94
CA ALA A 13 10.81 -28.08 -14.90
C ALA A 13 9.45 -28.26 -14.19
N MET A 14 8.98 -29.50 -14.00
CA MET A 14 7.73 -29.77 -13.28
C MET A 14 7.79 -29.45 -11.79
N TRP A 15 8.96 -29.59 -11.15
CA TRP A 15 9.14 -29.31 -9.72
C TRP A 15 8.89 -27.84 -9.36
N PRO A 16 9.55 -26.85 -9.99
CA PRO A 16 9.25 -25.45 -9.71
C PRO A 16 7.84 -25.05 -10.14
N LEU A 17 7.30 -25.66 -11.20
CA LEU A 17 5.93 -25.41 -11.66
C LEU A 17 4.88 -25.90 -10.65
N LEU A 18 5.09 -27.06 -10.04
CA LEU A 18 4.26 -27.55 -8.95
C LEU A 18 4.32 -26.63 -7.74
N ALA A 19 5.51 -26.14 -7.38
CA ALA A 19 5.65 -25.17 -6.29
C ALA A 19 4.84 -23.89 -6.57
N LEU A 20 4.92 -23.34 -7.79
CA LEU A 20 4.09 -22.20 -8.18
C LEU A 20 2.59 -22.51 -8.16
N SER A 21 2.19 -23.73 -8.56
CA SER A 21 0.78 -24.15 -8.52
C SER A 21 0.24 -24.27 -7.10
N ILE A 22 1.03 -24.79 -6.17
CA ILE A 22 0.62 -24.89 -4.76
C ILE A 22 0.54 -23.48 -4.16
N LEU A 23 1.53 -22.63 -4.45
CA LEU A 23 1.57 -21.25 -4.00
C LEU A 23 0.35 -20.46 -4.50
N SER A 24 0.03 -20.54 -5.79
CA SER A 24 -1.14 -19.83 -6.34
C SER A 24 -2.44 -20.36 -5.76
N MET A 25 -2.60 -21.69 -5.67
CA MET A 25 -3.81 -22.29 -5.10
C MET A 25 -4.03 -21.88 -3.64
N SER A 26 -2.95 -21.86 -2.83
CA SER A 26 -3.01 -21.41 -1.44
C SER A 26 -3.52 -19.96 -1.34
N VAL A 27 -2.96 -19.05 -2.14
CA VAL A 27 -3.39 -17.64 -2.14
C VAL A 27 -4.82 -17.49 -2.66
N ILE A 28 -5.20 -18.24 -3.70
CA ILE A 28 -6.57 -18.21 -4.25
C ILE A 28 -7.58 -18.61 -3.17
N ILE A 29 -7.34 -19.69 -2.43
CA ILE A 29 -8.26 -20.19 -1.39
C ILE A 29 -8.37 -19.19 -0.24
N GLU A 30 -7.23 -18.69 0.27
CA GLU A 30 -7.21 -17.66 1.31
C GLU A 30 -8.02 -16.42 0.89
N ARG A 31 -7.76 -15.92 -0.32
CA ARG A 31 -8.40 -14.71 -0.84
C ARG A 31 -9.88 -14.91 -1.13
N LEU A 32 -10.28 -16.08 -1.62
CA LEU A 32 -11.69 -16.39 -1.87
C LEU A 32 -12.50 -16.39 -0.56
N SER A 33 -11.94 -16.98 0.50
CA SER A 33 -12.56 -16.97 1.84
C SER A 33 -12.68 -15.55 2.40
N TYR A 34 -11.62 -14.73 2.25
CA TYR A 34 -11.60 -13.33 2.65
C TYR A 34 -12.69 -12.52 1.94
N TRP A 35 -12.76 -12.60 0.60
CA TRP A 35 -13.73 -11.87 -0.20
C TRP A 35 -15.17 -12.30 0.06
N PHE A 36 -15.42 -13.60 0.20
CA PHE A 36 -16.76 -14.11 0.52
C PHE A 36 -17.29 -13.52 1.85
N ARG A 37 -16.44 -13.40 2.86
CA ARG A 37 -16.80 -12.79 4.16
C ARG A 37 -17.14 -11.30 4.05
N ILE A 38 -16.40 -10.54 3.26
CA ILE A 38 -16.59 -9.09 3.10
C ILE A 38 -17.87 -8.79 2.32
N LEU A 39 -18.03 -9.41 1.15
CA LEU A 39 -19.13 -9.13 0.23
C LEU A 39 -20.51 -9.47 0.82
N THR A 40 -20.56 -10.36 1.81
CA THR A 40 -21.82 -10.80 2.43
C THR A 40 -22.33 -9.86 3.51
N GLN A 41 -21.45 -9.13 4.22
CA GLN A 41 -21.83 -8.37 5.42
C GLN A 41 -21.66 -6.85 5.25
N GLU A 42 -20.93 -6.38 4.25
CA GLU A 42 -20.54 -4.98 4.12
C GLU A 42 -21.73 -4.01 4.11
N LYS A 43 -22.78 -4.33 3.36
CA LYS A 43 -23.94 -3.46 3.16
C LYS A 43 -24.69 -3.24 4.48
N GLU A 44 -24.91 -4.33 5.20
CA GLU A 44 -25.59 -4.31 6.50
C GLU A 44 -24.80 -3.49 7.53
N ILE A 45 -23.47 -3.60 7.54
CA ILE A 45 -22.62 -2.84 8.45
C ILE A 45 -22.71 -1.34 8.16
N VAL A 46 -22.61 -0.96 6.88
CA VAL A 46 -22.73 0.45 6.46
C VAL A 46 -24.07 1.03 6.86
N GLU A 47 -25.18 0.35 6.53
CA GLU A 47 -26.54 0.80 6.87
C GLU A 47 -26.70 0.97 8.39
N ARG A 48 -26.30 -0.02 9.19
CA ARG A 48 -26.39 0.05 10.67
C ARG A 48 -25.60 1.21 11.27
N VAL A 49 -24.41 1.52 10.73
CA VAL A 49 -23.59 2.63 11.23
C VAL A 49 -24.16 3.97 10.81
N LEU A 50 -24.58 4.13 9.55
CA LEU A 50 -25.17 5.37 9.04
C LEU A 50 -26.49 5.70 9.74
N ASP A 51 -27.37 4.71 9.93
CA ASP A 51 -28.64 4.88 10.66
C ASP A 51 -28.39 5.34 12.10
N ALA A 52 -27.40 4.75 12.76
CA ALA A 52 -27.02 5.14 14.11
C ALA A 52 -26.39 6.54 14.15
N ALA A 53 -25.59 6.92 13.14
CA ALA A 53 -24.99 8.25 13.05
C ALA A 53 -26.04 9.36 12.90
N GLY A 54 -27.14 9.07 12.20
CA GLY A 54 -28.28 10.01 12.08
C GLY A 54 -29.02 10.27 13.40
N GLN A 55 -28.86 9.41 14.42
CA GLN A 55 -29.56 9.53 15.70
C GLN A 55 -28.64 9.88 16.85
N ASN A 56 -27.53 9.13 16.99
CA ASN A 56 -26.60 9.24 18.10
C ASN A 56 -25.20 8.77 17.70
N TRP A 57 -24.27 9.72 17.60
CA TRP A 57 -22.87 9.49 17.26
C TRP A 57 -22.16 8.49 18.18
N ARG A 58 -22.47 8.47 19.49
CA ARG A 58 -21.88 7.49 20.42
C ARG A 58 -22.28 6.07 20.06
N THR A 59 -23.56 5.86 19.70
CA THR A 59 -24.06 4.56 19.25
C THR A 59 -23.41 4.15 17.93
N ALA A 60 -23.26 5.08 16.99
CA ALA A 60 -22.57 4.83 15.72
C ALA A 60 -21.12 4.37 15.95
N THR A 61 -20.38 5.04 16.85
CA THR A 61 -19.01 4.66 17.22
C THR A 61 -18.94 3.24 17.80
N GLU A 62 -19.85 2.88 18.70
CA GLU A 62 -19.89 1.54 19.31
C GLU A 62 -20.24 0.44 18.29
N ILE A 63 -21.17 0.71 17.38
CA ILE A 63 -21.52 -0.23 16.30
C ILE A 63 -20.32 -0.42 15.36
N ALA A 64 -19.70 0.67 14.90
CA ALA A 64 -18.53 0.60 14.02
C ALA A 64 -17.35 -0.15 14.69
N LYS A 65 -17.14 0.07 16.00
CA LYS A 65 -16.14 -0.64 16.80
C LYS A 65 -16.40 -2.16 16.83
N ARG A 66 -17.65 -2.59 17.02
CA ARG A 66 -18.01 -4.03 17.03
C ARG A 66 -17.72 -4.70 15.69
N PHE A 67 -17.85 -3.97 14.59
CA PHE A 67 -17.58 -4.48 13.24
C PHE A 67 -16.13 -4.25 12.77
N SER A 68 -15.20 -3.88 13.66
CA SER A 68 -13.79 -3.65 13.33
C SER A 68 -13.01 -4.91 12.91
N TYR A 69 -13.63 -6.10 12.93
CA TYR A 69 -13.08 -7.30 12.31
C TYR A 69 -13.22 -7.27 10.77
N GLN A 70 -14.04 -6.37 10.23
CA GLN A 70 -14.20 -6.13 8.81
C GLN A 70 -13.51 -4.85 8.36
N PRO A 71 -13.02 -4.78 7.11
CA PRO A 71 -12.45 -3.56 6.54
C PRO A 71 -13.38 -2.36 6.61
N VAL A 72 -14.65 -2.54 6.23
CA VAL A 72 -15.63 -1.43 6.24
C VAL A 72 -15.93 -0.92 7.66
N GLY A 73 -15.91 -1.81 8.65
CA GLY A 73 -16.10 -1.41 10.06
C GLY A 73 -14.92 -0.61 10.59
N ARG A 74 -13.68 -1.02 10.26
CA ARG A 74 -12.45 -0.24 10.60
C ARG A 74 -12.45 1.12 9.93
N PHE A 75 -12.82 1.16 8.65
CA PHE A 75 -12.97 2.38 7.86
C PHE A 75 -13.95 3.38 8.52
N LEU A 76 -15.16 2.93 8.89
CA LEU A 76 -16.16 3.81 9.51
C LEU A 76 -15.80 4.16 10.96
N TYR A 77 -15.12 3.28 11.69
CA TYR A 77 -14.74 3.51 13.09
C TYR A 77 -13.61 4.55 13.23
N ALA A 78 -12.69 4.61 12.27
CA ALA A 78 -11.51 5.47 12.33
C ALA A 78 -11.79 6.97 12.56
N PRO A 79 -12.76 7.62 11.87
CA PRO A 79 -13.14 9.00 12.19
C PRO A 79 -14.05 9.08 13.43
N LEU A 80 -14.91 8.09 13.68
CA LEU A 80 -15.89 8.05 14.77
C LEU A 80 -15.27 7.91 16.17
N ARG A 81 -14.02 7.45 16.27
CA ARG A 81 -13.28 7.37 17.55
C ARG A 81 -12.66 8.69 17.97
N LEU A 82 -12.60 9.68 17.07
CA LEU A 82 -12.03 10.99 17.36
C LEU A 82 -13.00 11.82 18.22
N SER A 83 -12.46 12.61 19.14
CA SER A 83 -13.28 13.47 20.01
C SER A 83 -13.58 14.78 19.29
N THR A 84 -14.79 14.90 18.73
CA THR A 84 -15.30 16.11 18.05
C THR A 84 -14.27 16.77 17.12
N PRO A 85 -13.73 16.03 16.13
CA PRO A 85 -12.76 16.59 15.19
C PRO A 85 -13.39 17.68 14.31
N ASP A 86 -12.59 18.62 13.81
CA ASP A 86 -13.03 19.47 12.70
C ASP A 86 -13.43 18.60 11.48
N PRO A 87 -14.43 19.00 10.67
CA PRO A 87 -14.85 18.24 9.48
C PRO A 87 -13.72 17.87 8.52
N GLU A 88 -12.68 18.69 8.38
CA GLU A 88 -11.53 18.35 7.54
C GLU A 88 -10.68 17.22 8.15
N ILE A 89 -10.54 17.19 9.48
CA ILE A 89 -9.85 16.10 10.18
C ILE A 89 -10.68 14.81 10.08
N PHE A 90 -12.01 14.92 10.15
CA PHE A 90 -12.91 13.79 9.96
C PHE A 90 -12.78 13.19 8.54
N ARG A 91 -12.79 14.03 7.50
CA ARG A 91 -12.58 13.63 6.10
C ARG A 91 -11.21 13.00 5.91
N LEU A 92 -10.15 13.60 6.46
CA LEU A 92 -8.79 13.08 6.38
C LEU A 92 -8.67 11.68 7.00
N ALA A 93 -9.33 11.44 8.14
CA ALA A 93 -9.35 10.13 8.78
C ALA A 93 -10.07 9.07 7.93
N LEU A 94 -11.17 9.44 7.24
CA LEU A 94 -11.83 8.57 6.26
C LEU A 94 -10.91 8.24 5.09
N GLU A 95 -10.29 9.25 4.47
CA GLU A 95 -9.43 9.08 3.30
C GLU A 95 -8.21 8.21 3.62
N SER A 96 -7.48 8.52 4.69
CA SER A 96 -6.31 7.75 5.11
C SER A 96 -6.68 6.29 5.41
N THR A 97 -7.79 6.05 6.11
CA THR A 97 -8.18 4.67 6.43
C THR A 97 -8.70 3.92 5.20
N ALA A 98 -9.36 4.61 4.27
CA ALA A 98 -9.77 4.00 3.01
C ALA A 98 -8.56 3.51 2.21
N GLU A 99 -7.51 4.33 2.10
CA GLU A 99 -6.27 3.96 1.40
C GLU A 99 -5.61 2.73 2.03
N ASP A 100 -5.47 2.70 3.36
CA ASP A 100 -4.87 1.58 4.09
C ASP A 100 -5.66 0.28 3.89
N GLU A 101 -6.99 0.35 4.01
CA GLU A 101 -7.86 -0.81 3.88
C GLU A 101 -7.90 -1.33 2.44
N ILE A 102 -7.98 -0.45 1.44
CA ILE A 102 -7.92 -0.82 0.01
C ILE A 102 -6.56 -1.45 -0.31
N ALA A 103 -5.46 -0.91 0.22
CA ALA A 103 -4.13 -1.50 0.04
C ALA A 103 -4.05 -2.91 0.66
N SER A 104 -4.67 -3.12 1.83
CA SER A 104 -4.71 -4.43 2.47
C SER A 104 -5.52 -5.48 1.68
N MET A 105 -6.59 -5.07 0.99
CA MET A 105 -7.40 -5.95 0.14
C MET A 105 -6.61 -6.50 -1.06
N ARG A 106 -5.59 -5.78 -1.53
CA ARG A 106 -4.72 -6.16 -2.65
C ARG A 106 -3.60 -7.13 -2.26
N GLN A 107 -3.49 -7.52 -0.99
CA GLN A 107 -2.51 -8.53 -0.60
C GLN A 107 -2.71 -9.83 -1.40
N GLY A 108 -1.61 -10.51 -1.72
CA GLY A 108 -1.63 -11.71 -2.57
C GLY A 108 -1.66 -11.45 -4.09
N GLU A 109 -2.09 -10.25 -4.54
CA GLU A 109 -2.14 -9.90 -5.98
C GLU A 109 -0.76 -10.07 -6.65
N LYS A 110 0.31 -9.60 -6.00
CA LYS A 110 1.69 -9.70 -6.50
C LYS A 110 2.15 -11.15 -6.69
N ILE A 111 1.69 -12.06 -5.83
CA ILE A 111 2.05 -13.48 -5.93
C ILE A 111 1.35 -14.09 -7.15
N LEU A 112 0.05 -13.82 -7.34
CA LEU A 112 -0.68 -14.28 -8.51
C LEU A 112 -0.07 -13.70 -9.80
N GLU A 113 0.26 -12.42 -9.82
CA GLU A 113 0.92 -11.75 -10.95
C GLU A 113 2.26 -12.43 -11.30
N ALA A 114 3.09 -12.72 -10.30
CA ALA A 114 4.33 -13.46 -10.51
C ALA A 114 4.08 -14.86 -11.07
N VAL A 115 3.09 -15.61 -10.56
CA VAL A 115 2.77 -16.95 -11.08
C VAL A 115 2.26 -16.88 -12.52
N ILE A 116 1.42 -15.89 -12.85
CA ILE A 116 0.91 -15.67 -14.22
C ILE A 116 2.06 -15.43 -15.20
N ALA A 117 3.07 -14.67 -14.80
CA ALA A 117 4.24 -14.40 -15.62
C ALA A 117 5.23 -15.58 -15.69
N LEU A 118 5.50 -16.24 -14.57
CA LEU A 118 6.57 -17.25 -14.46
C LEU A 118 6.14 -18.66 -14.90
N ALA A 119 4.90 -19.06 -14.64
CA ALA A 119 4.46 -20.43 -14.94
C ALA A 119 4.54 -20.79 -16.44
N PRO A 120 4.16 -19.91 -17.40
CA PRO A 120 4.32 -20.20 -18.83
C PRO A 120 5.79 -20.28 -19.24
N LEU A 121 6.65 -19.42 -18.67
CA LEU A 121 8.09 -19.42 -18.95
C LEU A 121 8.76 -20.70 -18.46
N LEU A 122 8.37 -21.21 -17.28
CA LEU A 122 8.82 -22.51 -16.79
C LEU A 122 8.32 -23.67 -17.68
N GLY A 123 7.08 -23.58 -18.17
CA GLY A 123 6.54 -24.55 -19.12
C GLY A 123 7.33 -24.60 -20.43
N LEU A 124 7.69 -23.43 -20.97
CA LEU A 124 8.56 -23.30 -22.15
C LEU A 124 9.99 -23.78 -21.86
N LEU A 125 10.55 -23.47 -20.69
CA LEU A 125 11.84 -24.04 -20.29
C LEU A 125 11.79 -25.58 -20.28
N GLY A 126 10.68 -26.16 -19.82
CA GLY A 126 10.44 -27.60 -19.87
C GLY A 126 10.52 -28.18 -21.28
N THR A 127 9.94 -27.49 -22.28
CA THR A 127 10.05 -27.95 -23.69
C THR A 127 11.47 -27.87 -24.21
N VAL A 128 12.19 -26.79 -23.92
CA VAL A 128 13.60 -26.64 -24.33
C VAL A 128 14.45 -27.75 -23.74
N LEU A 129 14.30 -28.05 -22.44
CA LEU A 129 15.04 -29.12 -21.78
C LEU A 129 14.69 -30.51 -22.35
N GLY A 130 13.40 -30.78 -22.60
CA GLY A 130 12.97 -32.05 -23.20
C GLY A 130 13.49 -32.24 -24.63
N LEU A 131 13.54 -31.18 -25.43
CA LEU A 131 14.14 -31.19 -26.76
C LEU A 131 15.65 -31.47 -26.71
N ILE A 132 16.39 -30.79 -25.83
CA ILE A 132 17.84 -31.03 -25.64
C ILE A 132 18.10 -32.49 -25.26
N GLN A 133 17.30 -33.05 -24.34
CA GLN A 133 17.44 -34.43 -23.91
C GLN A 133 17.12 -35.42 -25.04
N SER A 134 16.08 -35.13 -25.85
CA SER A 134 15.70 -35.93 -27.01
C SER A 134 16.82 -35.95 -28.05
N LEU A 135 17.40 -34.80 -28.39
CA LEU A 135 18.51 -34.70 -29.35
C LEU A 135 19.77 -35.40 -28.85
N ARG A 136 20.07 -35.36 -27.54
CA ARG A 136 21.20 -36.08 -26.94
C ARG A 136 21.07 -37.61 -27.03
N SER A 137 19.85 -38.14 -27.07
CA SER A 137 19.62 -39.57 -27.20
C SER A 137 19.89 -40.13 -28.60
N ILE A 138 20.00 -39.26 -29.61
CA ILE A 138 20.39 -39.63 -30.97
C ILE A 138 21.90 -39.91 -30.97
N ARG A 139 22.29 -41.19 -30.93
CA ARG A 139 23.71 -41.58 -31.12
C ARG A 139 24.07 -41.48 -32.60
N LEU A 140 25.22 -40.85 -32.90
CA LEU A 140 25.85 -40.84 -34.23
C LEU A 140 26.18 -42.30 -34.64
N GLY A 141 25.23 -43.01 -35.23
CA GLY A 141 25.43 -44.38 -35.71
C GLY A 141 24.16 -45.23 -35.83
N ASP A 142 23.08 -44.89 -35.13
CA ASP A 142 21.85 -45.71 -35.07
C ASP A 142 20.66 -45.00 -35.74
N LEU A 143 20.81 -44.65 -37.02
CA LEU A 143 19.76 -43.99 -37.82
C LEU A 143 18.60 -44.95 -38.20
N ALA A 144 18.58 -46.17 -37.68
CA ALA A 144 17.53 -47.15 -37.93
C ALA A 144 16.36 -46.93 -36.94
N SER A 145 15.22 -46.44 -37.47
CA SER A 145 13.83 -46.44 -36.96
C SER A 145 13.52 -46.26 -35.46
N SER A 146 14.21 -46.94 -34.55
CA SER A 146 14.14 -46.84 -33.09
C SER A 146 14.54 -45.45 -32.56
N SER A 147 15.57 -44.82 -33.12
CA SER A 147 16.00 -43.45 -32.75
C SER A 147 14.96 -42.39 -33.10
N ALA A 148 14.20 -42.57 -34.18
CA ALA A 148 13.13 -41.64 -34.56
C ALA A 148 11.94 -41.70 -33.59
N ALA A 149 11.55 -42.91 -33.17
CA ALA A 149 10.47 -43.10 -32.20
C ALA A 149 10.80 -42.52 -30.81
N GLY A 150 12.06 -42.66 -30.35
CA GLY A 150 12.52 -42.08 -29.08
C GLY A 150 12.49 -40.56 -29.05
N VAL A 151 12.85 -39.91 -30.17
CA VAL A 151 12.78 -38.44 -30.31
C VAL A 151 11.34 -37.95 -30.31
N THR A 152 10.43 -38.60 -31.03
CA THR A 152 9.01 -38.23 -31.03
C THR A 152 8.39 -38.33 -29.64
N LEU A 153 8.76 -39.36 -28.86
CA LEU A 153 8.31 -39.52 -27.49
C LEU A 153 8.81 -38.38 -26.59
N GLY A 154 10.10 -38.05 -26.65
CA GLY A 154 10.69 -36.98 -25.83
C GLY A 154 10.16 -35.57 -26.16
N ILE A 155 9.79 -35.31 -27.42
CA ILE A 155 9.07 -34.08 -27.83
C ILE A 155 7.68 -34.03 -27.19
N GLY A 156 6.94 -35.14 -27.22
CA GLY A 156 5.60 -35.23 -26.64
C GLY A 156 5.62 -35.01 -25.12
N GLU A 157 6.62 -35.56 -24.43
CA GLU A 157 6.82 -35.37 -22.99
C GLU A 157 7.15 -33.90 -22.64
N ALA A 158 7.93 -33.22 -23.48
CA ALA A 158 8.25 -31.81 -23.33
C ALA A 158 6.99 -30.91 -23.37
N LEU A 159 6.04 -31.21 -24.25
CA LEU A 159 4.80 -30.42 -24.41
C LEU A 159 3.89 -30.48 -23.17
N ILE A 160 3.99 -31.54 -22.37
CA ILE A 160 3.22 -31.67 -21.12
C ILE A 160 3.58 -30.55 -20.14
N ALA A 161 4.86 -30.21 -20.01
CA ALA A 161 5.32 -29.14 -19.12
C ALA A 161 4.77 -27.76 -19.56
N THR A 162 4.70 -27.49 -20.86
CA THR A 162 4.09 -26.26 -21.39
C THR A 162 2.60 -26.21 -21.12
N ALA A 163 1.89 -27.29 -21.40
CA ALA A 163 0.46 -27.36 -21.13
C ALA A 163 0.16 -27.13 -19.64
N ALA A 164 0.92 -27.76 -18.74
CA ALA A 164 0.80 -27.55 -17.30
C ALA A 164 1.06 -26.09 -16.90
N GLY A 165 2.09 -25.45 -17.45
CA GLY A 165 2.45 -24.06 -17.14
C GLY A 165 1.35 -23.08 -17.57
N LEU A 166 0.77 -23.31 -18.74
CA LEU A 166 -0.36 -22.52 -19.23
C LEU A 166 -1.61 -22.71 -18.37
N ILE A 167 -1.95 -23.94 -17.97
CA ILE A 167 -3.10 -24.18 -17.11
C ILE A 167 -2.97 -23.42 -15.78
N VAL A 168 -1.81 -23.53 -15.12
CA VAL A 168 -1.55 -22.82 -13.86
C VAL A 168 -1.65 -21.30 -14.03
N ALA A 169 -1.08 -20.76 -15.13
CA ALA A 169 -1.12 -19.33 -15.42
C ALA A 169 -2.53 -18.82 -15.71
N ILE A 170 -3.30 -19.55 -16.53
CA ILE A 170 -4.67 -19.18 -16.91
C ILE A 170 -5.58 -19.20 -15.67
N THR A 171 -5.52 -20.26 -14.87
CA THR A 171 -6.31 -20.32 -13.62
C THR A 171 -5.95 -19.17 -12.70
N SER A 172 -4.66 -18.89 -12.49
CA SER A 172 -4.20 -17.78 -11.66
C SER A 172 -4.68 -16.42 -12.20
N LEU A 173 -4.68 -16.23 -13.53
CA LEU A 173 -5.13 -15.01 -14.18
C LEU A 173 -6.63 -14.75 -13.98
N VAL A 174 -7.46 -15.79 -14.08
CA VAL A 174 -8.91 -15.67 -13.86
C VAL A 174 -9.19 -15.14 -12.45
N PHE A 175 -8.57 -15.74 -11.43
CA PHE A 175 -8.77 -15.30 -10.04
C PHE A 175 -8.14 -13.94 -9.76
N TYR A 176 -6.99 -13.63 -10.36
CA TYR A 176 -6.39 -12.30 -10.27
C TYR A 176 -7.34 -11.22 -10.77
N ARG A 177 -7.96 -11.41 -11.95
CA ARG A 177 -8.94 -10.46 -12.49
C ARG A 177 -10.21 -10.38 -11.65
N LEU A 178 -10.66 -11.49 -11.10
CA LEU A 178 -11.81 -11.53 -10.19
C LEU A 178 -11.56 -10.68 -8.92
N PHE A 179 -10.40 -10.86 -8.28
CA PHE A 179 -10.05 -10.10 -7.08
C PHE A 179 -9.88 -8.60 -7.38
N GLN A 180 -9.30 -8.24 -8.52
CA GLN A 180 -9.25 -6.84 -8.96
C GLN A 180 -10.65 -6.23 -9.09
N ALA A 181 -11.60 -6.96 -9.67
CA ALA A 181 -12.98 -6.49 -9.78
C ALA A 181 -13.63 -6.27 -8.40
N PHE A 182 -13.36 -7.15 -7.43
CA PHE A 182 -13.84 -6.97 -6.07
C PHE A 182 -13.23 -5.75 -5.37
N VAL A 183 -11.93 -5.49 -5.52
CA VAL A 183 -11.28 -4.28 -4.99
C VAL A 183 -11.94 -3.02 -5.57
N VAL A 184 -12.18 -2.99 -6.89
CA VAL A 184 -12.85 -1.84 -7.53
C VAL A 184 -14.26 -1.63 -6.97
N ASN A 185 -14.99 -2.70 -6.67
CA ASN A 185 -16.30 -2.59 -6.03
C ASN A 185 -16.21 -2.02 -4.61
N GLN A 186 -15.23 -2.46 -3.82
CA GLN A 186 -14.99 -1.94 -2.46
C GLN A 186 -14.67 -0.44 -2.46
N VAL A 187 -13.87 0.03 -3.43
CA VAL A 187 -13.59 1.47 -3.59
C VAL A 187 -14.89 2.27 -3.74
N LYS A 188 -15.87 1.74 -4.48
CA LYS A 188 -17.18 2.40 -4.65
C LYS A 188 -17.97 2.42 -3.35
N VAL A 189 -17.98 1.30 -2.62
CA VAL A 189 -18.66 1.19 -1.31
C VAL A 189 -18.07 2.17 -0.31
N PHE A 190 -16.74 2.20 -0.18
CA PHE A 190 -16.03 3.10 0.74
C PHE A 190 -16.28 4.56 0.39
N ARG A 191 -16.22 4.92 -0.90
CA ARG A 191 -16.50 6.28 -1.35
C ARG A 191 -17.93 6.70 -0.99
N LYS A 192 -18.92 5.85 -1.29
CA LYS A 192 -20.32 6.16 -1.00
C LYS A 192 -20.56 6.29 0.51
N ALA A 193 -20.17 5.27 1.28
CA ALA A 193 -20.36 5.24 2.72
C ALA A 193 -19.60 6.38 3.44
N GLY A 194 -18.38 6.68 2.99
CA GLY A 194 -17.59 7.80 3.49
C GLY A 194 -18.25 9.14 3.23
N SER A 195 -18.72 9.39 2.00
CA SER A 195 -19.44 10.62 1.67
C SER A 195 -20.74 10.75 2.48
N ASP A 196 -21.54 9.70 2.59
CA ASP A 196 -22.78 9.73 3.37
C ASP A 196 -22.51 10.04 4.85
N LEU A 197 -21.48 9.41 5.44
CA LEU A 197 -21.08 9.67 6.83
C LEU A 197 -20.52 11.08 7.03
N GLU A 198 -19.69 11.56 6.10
CA GLU A 198 -19.12 12.93 6.14
C GLU A 198 -20.23 13.99 6.06
N LEU A 199 -21.23 13.78 5.20
CA LEU A 199 -22.38 14.69 5.07
C LEU A 199 -23.18 14.77 6.38
N LEU A 200 -23.49 13.62 6.99
CA LEU A 200 -24.13 13.56 8.31
C LEU A 200 -23.30 14.32 9.35
N TYR A 201 -21.97 14.13 9.33
CA TYR A 201 -21.06 14.77 10.28
C TYR A 201 -21.01 16.29 10.10
N ARG A 202 -20.91 16.78 8.86
CA ARG A 202 -20.92 18.22 8.55
C ARG A 202 -22.22 18.89 9.00
N GLN A 203 -23.36 18.24 8.79
CA GLN A 203 -24.66 18.73 9.26
C GLN A 203 -24.72 18.78 10.80
N TYR A 204 -24.24 17.73 11.47
CA TYR A 204 -24.15 17.69 12.93
C TYR A 204 -23.23 18.79 13.49
N TRP A 205 -22.07 18.99 12.88
CA TRP A 205 -21.09 19.99 13.29
C TRP A 205 -21.64 21.42 13.20
N LEU A 206 -22.34 21.76 12.12
CA LEU A 206 -23.01 23.06 11.97
C LEU A 206 -24.04 23.30 13.08
N ASN A 207 -24.89 22.31 13.38
CA ASN A 207 -25.88 22.41 14.44
C ASN A 207 -25.24 22.64 15.82
N ILE A 208 -24.10 22.01 16.10
CA ILE A 208 -23.39 22.25 17.37
C ILE A 208 -22.87 23.69 17.45
N GLN A 209 -22.33 24.24 16.36
CA GLN A 209 -21.83 25.62 16.35
C GLN A 209 -22.96 26.63 16.57
N ASP A 210 -24.12 26.42 15.94
CA ASP A 210 -25.30 27.29 16.15
C ASP A 210 -25.83 27.23 17.58
N THR A 211 -25.60 26.11 18.28
CA THR A 211 -26.03 25.92 19.68
C THR A 211 -24.97 26.40 20.70
N MET A 212 -23.73 26.66 20.26
CA MET A 212 -22.69 27.22 21.13
C MET A 212 -22.96 28.72 21.30
N PRO A 213 -23.17 29.23 22.54
CA PRO A 213 -23.31 30.66 22.74
C PRO A 213 -22.08 31.35 22.18
N ALA A 214 -22.28 32.37 21.34
CA ALA A 214 -21.22 33.24 20.88
C ALA A 214 -20.33 33.60 22.08
N PRO A 215 -18.99 33.59 21.96
CA PRO A 215 -18.14 34.07 23.03
C PRO A 215 -18.67 35.45 23.39
N GLN A 216 -19.25 35.57 24.59
CA GLN A 216 -19.82 36.81 25.08
C GLN A 216 -18.75 37.85 24.81
N SER A 217 -19.10 38.88 24.03
CA SER A 217 -18.23 40.03 23.80
C SER A 217 -17.64 40.38 25.16
N ALA A 218 -16.33 40.17 25.31
CA ALA A 218 -15.64 40.43 26.56
C ALA A 218 -16.15 41.79 27.06
N PRO A 219 -16.62 41.90 28.32
CA PRO A 219 -17.14 43.16 28.83
C PRO A 219 -16.12 44.24 28.47
N ALA A 220 -16.58 45.29 27.80
CA ALA A 220 -15.73 46.35 27.27
C ALA A 220 -14.66 46.66 28.30
N ALA A 221 -13.39 46.50 27.90
CA ALA A 221 -12.26 46.67 28.81
C ALA A 221 -12.48 47.96 29.61
N PRO A 222 -12.40 47.93 30.96
CA PRO A 222 -12.58 49.14 31.74
C PRO A 222 -11.62 50.22 31.21
N PRO A 223 -12.05 51.49 31.15
CA PRO A 223 -11.24 52.56 30.57
C PRO A 223 -9.85 52.51 31.21
N MET A 224 -8.80 52.48 30.37
CA MET A 224 -7.43 52.42 30.85
C MET A 224 -7.22 53.55 31.88
N PRO A 225 -6.65 53.27 33.06
CA PRO A 225 -6.29 54.32 34.00
C PRO A 225 -5.31 55.29 33.33
N PRO A 226 -5.33 56.58 33.70
CA PRO A 226 -4.44 57.58 33.10
C PRO A 226 -2.98 57.14 33.22
N GLU A 227 -2.25 57.28 32.12
CA GLU A 227 -0.85 56.93 31.98
C GLU A 227 -0.02 57.58 33.10
N VAL A 228 0.53 56.75 33.99
CA VAL A 228 1.39 57.23 35.09
C VAL A 228 2.73 57.66 34.48
N PRO A 229 3.20 58.91 34.69
CA PRO A 229 4.43 59.39 34.08
C PRO A 229 5.63 58.54 34.52
N GLN A 230 6.29 57.91 33.57
CA GLN A 230 7.49 57.11 33.80
C GLN A 230 8.64 58.01 34.27
N GLN A 231 8.91 58.02 35.58
CA GLN A 231 10.08 58.71 36.13
C GLN A 231 11.36 58.01 35.68
N ARG A 232 12.16 58.71 34.85
CA ARG A 232 13.54 58.33 34.53
C ARG A 232 14.37 58.35 35.81
N THR A 233 14.60 57.19 36.41
CA THR A 233 15.73 57.01 37.34
C THR A 233 16.88 56.36 36.59
N ILE A 234 17.83 57.18 36.16
CA ILE A 234 19.15 56.73 35.76
C ILE A 234 19.89 56.29 37.02
N GLN A 235 20.14 54.99 37.19
CA GLN A 235 21.19 54.51 38.08
C GLN A 235 22.22 53.72 37.25
N ARG A 236 23.38 54.37 37.07
CA ARG A 236 24.62 53.81 36.56
C ARG A 236 25.05 52.64 37.44
N PHE A 237 25.07 51.43 36.90
CA PHE A 237 25.89 50.36 37.44
C PHE A 237 27.21 50.31 36.67
N SER A 238 28.28 50.74 37.33
CA SER A 238 29.66 50.65 36.87
C SER A 238 30.19 49.23 37.11
N PHE A 239 30.64 48.54 36.07
CA PHE A 239 31.39 47.28 36.21
C PHE A 239 32.89 47.55 36.42
N PRO A 240 33.59 46.84 37.34
CA PRO A 240 35.05 46.90 37.43
C PRO A 240 35.73 46.03 36.35
N PRO A 241 37.01 46.29 36.01
CA PRO A 241 37.69 45.66 34.88
C PRO A 241 38.20 44.24 35.17
N ARG A 242 38.27 43.42 34.11
CA ARG A 242 38.66 41.99 34.11
C ARG A 242 40.07 41.75 34.65
N LEU A 243 40.22 40.82 35.60
CA LEU A 243 41.50 40.19 35.95
C LEU A 243 41.77 38.97 35.04
N GLY A 244 43.06 38.74 34.75
CA GLY A 244 43.58 37.85 33.70
C GLY A 244 43.35 36.34 33.88
N LYS A 245 43.57 35.63 32.76
CA LYS A 245 43.41 34.18 32.58
C LYS A 245 44.43 33.36 33.39
N PRO A 246 44.04 32.26 34.05
CA PRO A 246 44.96 31.17 34.35
C PRO A 246 45.06 30.20 33.16
N ASN A 247 46.30 29.87 32.84
CA ASN A 247 46.73 28.85 31.89
C ASN A 247 46.32 27.46 32.38
N ILE A 248 45.55 26.71 31.58
CA ILE A 248 45.29 25.28 31.82
C ILE A 248 45.59 24.54 30.52
N SER A 249 46.68 23.78 30.56
CA SER A 249 47.13 22.87 29.51
C SER A 249 46.09 21.78 29.24
N ALA A 250 45.85 21.50 27.96
CA ALA A 250 44.99 20.41 27.50
C ALA A 250 45.67 19.04 27.70
N PRO A 251 44.96 17.99 28.14
CA PRO A 251 45.35 16.61 27.87
C PRO A 251 44.82 16.16 26.50
N ASP A 252 45.60 15.28 25.87
CA ASP A 252 45.46 14.75 24.51
C ASP A 252 44.05 14.27 24.12
N SER A 253 43.61 14.67 22.93
CA SER A 253 42.44 14.14 22.23
C SER A 253 42.85 12.92 21.37
N PRO A 254 42.11 11.80 21.40
CA PRO A 254 42.32 10.70 20.46
C PRO A 254 41.85 11.07 19.04
N ASP A 255 42.62 10.64 18.05
CA ASP A 255 42.48 10.84 16.61
C ASP A 255 41.06 10.71 16.05
N LEU A 256 40.58 11.78 15.42
CA LEU A 256 39.53 11.72 14.40
C LEU A 256 40.17 11.97 13.02
N PRO A 257 39.99 11.08 12.03
CA PRO A 257 40.64 11.22 10.74
C PRO A 257 40.15 12.46 9.98
N ARG A 258 41.12 13.27 9.53
CA ARG A 258 40.93 14.47 8.71
C ARG A 258 40.16 14.15 7.43
N ARG A 259 39.05 14.85 7.25
CA ARG A 259 38.27 14.93 6.01
C ARG A 259 39.06 15.77 5.00
N THR A 260 39.58 15.16 3.95
CA THR A 260 40.20 15.85 2.81
C THR A 260 39.13 16.45 1.90
N ASP A 261 39.40 17.67 1.43
CA ASP A 261 38.63 18.39 0.43
C ASP A 261 38.63 17.64 -0.91
N GLU A 262 37.51 17.02 -1.27
CA GLU A 262 37.24 16.57 -2.63
C GLU A 262 35.89 17.10 -3.10
N GLY A 263 35.85 17.47 -4.38
CA GLY A 263 34.90 18.40 -4.97
C GLY A 263 33.44 17.98 -4.88
N TYR A 264 32.60 18.95 -4.55
CA TYR A 264 31.16 18.84 -4.67
C TYR A 264 30.77 18.84 -6.16
N THR A 265 30.50 17.66 -6.72
CA THR A 265 29.84 17.53 -8.02
C THR A 265 28.32 17.63 -7.80
N MET A 266 27.69 18.62 -8.43
CA MET A 266 26.23 18.80 -8.43
C MET A 266 25.52 17.60 -9.10
N PRO A 267 24.41 17.09 -8.54
CA PRO A 267 23.59 16.07 -9.19
C PRO A 267 22.76 16.63 -10.38
N PRO A 268 22.56 15.88 -11.48
CA PRO A 268 22.16 16.39 -12.79
C PRO A 268 20.64 16.44 -13.02
N TYR A 269 19.87 17.14 -12.18
CA TYR A 269 18.41 17.22 -12.36
C TYR A 269 17.78 18.62 -12.25
N LEU A 270 18.58 19.69 -12.34
CA LEU A 270 18.05 21.06 -12.33
C LEU A 270 18.41 21.83 -13.60
N GLU A 271 18.13 21.27 -14.77
CA GLU A 271 18.23 22.02 -16.03
C GLU A 271 17.18 21.57 -17.04
N SER A 272 15.90 21.87 -16.79
CA SER A 272 14.91 22.02 -17.88
C SER A 272 13.61 22.67 -17.39
N ARG A 273 13.63 23.99 -17.15
CA ARG A 273 12.40 24.80 -17.25
C ARG A 273 12.71 26.29 -17.31
N ARG A 274 13.24 26.74 -18.44
CA ARG A 274 13.06 28.11 -18.94
C ARG A 274 13.18 28.06 -20.46
N GLU A 275 12.05 28.06 -21.16
CA GLU A 275 11.93 28.84 -22.39
C GLU A 275 10.50 29.39 -22.44
N ASP A 276 10.48 30.70 -22.65
CA ASP A 276 9.35 31.63 -22.62
C ASP A 276 8.56 31.62 -23.96
N PRO A 277 7.39 32.27 -24.02
CA PRO A 277 6.36 32.03 -25.01
C PRO A 277 6.58 32.78 -26.32
N LYS A 278 6.27 32.15 -27.46
CA LYS A 278 5.93 32.83 -28.71
C LYS A 278 4.96 31.99 -29.55
N ALA A 279 3.72 32.48 -29.65
CA ALA A 279 2.88 32.37 -30.85
C ALA A 279 3.05 33.69 -31.65
N PRO A 280 2.49 33.88 -32.87
CA PRO A 280 1.68 33.00 -33.73
C PRO A 280 2.15 33.01 -35.22
N GLU A 281 1.25 32.58 -36.12
CA GLU A 281 1.18 32.77 -37.60
C GLU A 281 1.69 31.61 -38.47
N ALA A 282 0.77 30.78 -39.00
CA ALA A 282 0.07 30.98 -40.28
C ALA A 282 -0.95 29.84 -40.51
#